data_AF-A0A8T0TAM6-F1
#
_entry.id   AF-A0A8T0TAM6-F1
#
_cell.length_a   1.000
_cell.length_b   1.000
_cell.length_c   1.000
_cell.angle_alpha   90.00
_cell.angle_beta   90.00
_cell.angle_gamma   90.00
#
_symmetry.space_group_name_H-M   'P 1'
#
loop_
_entity.id
_entity.type
_entity.pdbx_description
1 polymer ?
#
loop_
_entity_poly.entity_id
_entity_poly.type
_entity_poly.pdbx_seq_one_letter_code
_entity_poly.pdbx_strand_id
1 'polypeptide(L)'
;MHPHAAGGAGKATAPYGSWESPISAAAVSAAGRTAEGLAVAGDGRLVWVETRPEEGGRAVLVKEPAEPGGKARDVTPQEFAVRSLAQEYGGGAFAVQGDVVVFSNYSDQRLYKQTIGDSSPLPLTPDYAGSVVRYADVVFDPHSHRFVTIMEDHRHSSSNPITTIAAVRISGPDIEEPTMLVSGNDFYAFPRVDPTKKRVAWIEWSNPNMSWDKSQLWVGYFNAKGEVQKRICVAGGDPTLVESPTEPKWSSKGELFFVTDRRSGFWNIYKWDEQSNVVTTLYSLNAEFSKPMWIFGVSSYDFLGKDGSSHKIICCYRQNGKSYVGVLDHDSDSFSKVDIPFSSVNNIVSGDGSFYIEGASASLPVSIAKVTLDEKRTMATDFSIVWSSSEDVAKFKSYFSFPEFVEFPTVIPGQHAYAYFYAPYSDIFQGSSDEKPPLLVRTHGGPTDEARGVLDLTVQYWTSRGWAFVDVNYGGSSGYGREFRERLLGQWGVVDVNDCCSCAAFLVETGRVDGQRLCVTGVCWWIHNFSLSCFQTDLQGWFIFIWDS
;
A
#
# COMPACT_ATOMS: atom_id res chain seq x y z
N MET A 1 8.12 -50.43 -19.66
CA MET A 1 6.73 -50.13 -19.30
C MET A 1 6.54 -48.64 -19.47
N HIS A 2 5.78 -48.25 -20.50
CA HIS A 2 5.37 -46.87 -20.71
C HIS A 2 4.42 -46.43 -19.59
N PRO A 3 4.57 -45.23 -19.02
CA PRO A 3 3.49 -44.63 -18.26
C PRO A 3 2.39 -44.18 -19.25
N HIS A 4 1.16 -44.49 -18.89
CA HIS A 4 -0.05 -44.17 -19.62
C HIS A 4 -0.12 -42.68 -19.99
N ALA A 5 -0.31 -42.42 -21.28
CA ALA A 5 -0.88 -41.16 -21.76
C ALA A 5 -2.34 -41.09 -21.28
N ALA A 6 -2.62 -40.21 -20.33
CA ALA A 6 -3.98 -39.75 -20.09
C ALA A 6 -4.38 -38.88 -21.29
N GLY A 7 -5.30 -39.37 -22.12
CA GLY A 7 -5.86 -38.60 -23.23
C GLY A 7 -6.61 -37.38 -22.68
N GLY A 8 -6.12 -36.18 -22.97
CA GLY A 8 -6.83 -34.94 -22.66
C GLY A 8 -8.09 -34.85 -23.54
N ALA A 9 -9.26 -34.86 -22.92
CA ALA A 9 -10.48 -34.42 -23.59
C ALA A 9 -10.28 -32.95 -24.01
N GLY A 10 -10.55 -32.62 -25.28
CA GLY A 10 -10.47 -31.24 -25.77
C GLY A 10 -11.47 -30.33 -25.05
N LYS A 11 -11.17 -29.02 -24.99
CA LYS A 11 -12.06 -28.02 -24.39
C LYS A 11 -13.41 -28.01 -25.11
N ALA A 12 -14.50 -27.94 -24.35
CA ALA A 12 -15.85 -27.79 -24.88
C ALA A 12 -16.06 -26.38 -25.43
N THR A 13 -16.62 -26.28 -26.63
CA THR A 13 -16.97 -24.98 -27.22
C THR A 13 -18.29 -24.47 -26.64
N ALA A 14 -18.30 -23.28 -26.08
CA ALA A 14 -19.50 -22.61 -25.56
C ALA A 14 -19.41 -21.09 -25.79
N PRO A 15 -20.55 -20.37 -25.95
CA PRO A 15 -20.57 -18.92 -26.10
C PRO A 15 -19.82 -18.20 -24.98
N TYR A 16 -19.15 -17.10 -25.31
CA TYR A 16 -18.50 -16.28 -24.30
C TYR A 16 -19.54 -15.68 -23.34
N GLY A 17 -19.27 -15.77 -22.03
CA GLY A 17 -20.18 -15.32 -20.98
C GLY A 17 -21.05 -16.43 -20.38
N SER A 18 -21.12 -17.62 -21.01
CA SER A 18 -21.94 -18.74 -20.55
C SER A 18 -21.13 -19.92 -19.99
N TRP A 19 -19.83 -19.77 -19.77
CA TRP A 19 -18.99 -20.86 -19.27
C TRP A 19 -19.30 -21.14 -17.80
N GLU A 20 -19.49 -22.40 -17.45
CA GLU A 20 -19.64 -22.78 -16.05
C GLU A 20 -18.31 -22.61 -15.32
N SER A 21 -18.35 -22.05 -14.11
CA SER A 21 -17.16 -21.79 -13.30
C SER A 21 -17.40 -22.12 -11.83
N PRO A 22 -16.45 -22.79 -11.16
CA PRO A 22 -16.53 -23.08 -9.73
C PRO A 22 -16.23 -21.86 -8.85
N ILE A 23 -15.72 -20.77 -9.42
CA ILE A 23 -15.48 -19.52 -8.69
C ILE A 23 -16.84 -18.84 -8.49
N SER A 24 -17.43 -19.02 -7.31
CA SER A 24 -18.72 -18.43 -6.95
C SER A 24 -18.57 -17.04 -6.32
N ALA A 25 -19.64 -16.24 -6.29
CA ALA A 25 -19.63 -14.94 -5.60
C ALA A 25 -19.28 -15.08 -4.10
N ALA A 26 -19.73 -16.17 -3.46
CA ALA A 26 -19.35 -16.48 -2.08
C ALA A 26 -17.84 -16.75 -1.93
N ALA A 27 -17.21 -17.39 -2.90
CA ALA A 27 -15.75 -17.59 -2.90
C ALA A 27 -15.00 -16.27 -3.06
N VAL A 28 -15.50 -15.34 -3.90
CA VAL A 28 -14.94 -13.99 -4.03
C VAL A 28 -15.03 -13.25 -2.70
N SER A 29 -16.20 -13.23 -2.06
CA SER A 29 -16.41 -12.57 -0.77
C SER A 29 -15.55 -13.16 0.34
N ALA A 30 -15.42 -14.49 0.40
CA ALA A 30 -14.59 -15.18 1.40
C ALA A 30 -13.09 -14.92 1.25
N ALA A 31 -12.62 -14.47 0.07
CA ALA A 31 -11.23 -14.09 -0.16
C ALA A 31 -10.88 -12.67 0.34
N GLY A 32 -11.83 -11.95 0.96
CA GLY A 32 -11.69 -10.57 1.41
C GLY A 32 -10.84 -10.34 2.69
N ARG A 33 -10.09 -11.34 3.17
CA ARG A 33 -9.14 -11.11 4.27
C ARG A 33 -7.98 -10.25 3.79
N THR A 34 -7.62 -9.25 4.57
CA THR A 34 -6.50 -8.36 4.28
C THR A 34 -5.52 -8.37 5.44
N ALA A 35 -4.26 -8.11 5.13
CA ALA A 35 -3.24 -7.82 6.11
C ALA A 35 -2.75 -6.38 5.92
N GLU A 36 -2.47 -5.70 7.02
CA GLU A 36 -1.98 -4.33 7.03
C GLU A 36 -0.98 -4.14 8.17
N GLY A 37 0.04 -3.31 7.93
CA GLY A 37 1.02 -2.90 8.93
C GLY A 37 1.91 -4.06 9.38
N LEU A 38 3.22 -3.91 9.21
CA LEU A 38 4.19 -4.93 9.59
C LEU A 38 5.12 -4.38 10.67
N ALA A 39 5.32 -5.15 11.74
CA ALA A 39 6.33 -4.86 12.75
C ALA A 39 6.99 -6.14 13.23
N VAL A 40 8.21 -6.03 13.75
CA VAL A 40 8.93 -7.17 14.34
C VAL A 40 9.00 -7.01 15.84
N ALA A 41 8.51 -8.00 16.58
CA ALA A 41 8.55 -8.03 18.04
C ALA A 41 9.98 -8.28 18.58
N GLY A 42 10.15 -8.14 19.91
CA GLY A 42 11.44 -8.28 20.58
C GLY A 42 12.13 -9.63 20.35
N ASP A 43 11.35 -10.69 20.17
CA ASP A 43 11.82 -12.04 19.86
C ASP A 43 12.07 -12.30 18.36
N GLY A 44 11.99 -11.26 17.52
CA GLY A 44 12.29 -11.35 16.09
C GLY A 44 11.14 -11.89 15.22
N ARG A 45 9.96 -12.14 15.80
CA ARG A 45 8.78 -12.63 15.09
C ARG A 45 7.90 -11.50 14.58
N LEU A 46 7.25 -11.74 13.45
CA LEU A 46 6.36 -10.76 12.81
C LEU A 46 5.08 -10.56 13.63
N VAL A 47 4.61 -9.32 13.65
CA VAL A 47 3.30 -8.88 14.12
C VAL A 47 2.64 -8.04 13.02
N TRP A 48 1.37 -8.31 12.73
CA TRP A 48 0.60 -7.58 11.72
C TRP A 48 -0.87 -7.46 12.10
N VAL A 49 -1.61 -6.56 11.43
CA VAL A 49 -3.07 -6.46 11.56
C VAL A 49 -3.71 -7.29 10.47
N GLU A 50 -4.71 -8.07 10.84
CA GLU A 50 -5.48 -8.88 9.90
C GLU A 50 -6.98 -8.61 10.08
N THR A 51 -7.70 -8.41 8.98
CA THR A 51 -9.15 -8.20 9.00
C THR A 51 -9.88 -9.54 9.04
N ARG A 52 -10.96 -9.62 9.85
CA ARG A 52 -11.84 -10.79 10.03
C ARG A 52 -13.23 -10.50 9.45
N PRO A 53 -13.50 -10.79 8.16
CA PRO A 53 -14.84 -10.62 7.59
C PRO A 53 -15.95 -11.32 8.38
N GLU A 54 -15.66 -12.52 8.89
CA GLU A 54 -16.55 -13.35 9.71
C GLU A 54 -16.87 -12.75 11.10
N GLU A 55 -16.08 -11.78 11.54
CA GLU A 55 -16.29 -11.02 12.78
C GLU A 55 -16.73 -9.58 12.50
N GLY A 56 -17.49 -9.37 11.42
CA GLY A 56 -17.99 -8.04 11.05
C GLY A 56 -16.90 -7.09 10.58
N GLY A 57 -15.79 -7.62 10.05
CA GLY A 57 -14.65 -6.82 9.57
C GLY A 57 -13.71 -6.35 10.68
N ARG A 58 -13.73 -6.99 11.86
CA ARG A 58 -12.84 -6.67 12.98
C ARG A 58 -11.37 -6.77 12.56
N ALA A 59 -10.58 -5.74 12.89
CA ALA A 59 -9.14 -5.72 12.65
C ALA A 59 -8.40 -6.25 13.89
N VAL A 60 -7.60 -7.30 13.73
CA VAL A 60 -6.99 -8.04 14.84
C VAL A 60 -5.49 -8.03 14.68
N LEU A 61 -4.76 -7.62 15.73
CA LEU A 61 -3.32 -7.79 15.75
C LEU A 61 -2.99 -9.26 15.99
N VAL A 62 -2.13 -9.82 15.15
CA VAL A 62 -1.73 -11.21 15.18
C VAL A 62 -0.22 -11.33 15.17
N LYS A 63 0.30 -12.37 15.82
CA LYS A 63 1.73 -12.65 15.91
C LYS A 63 2.07 -14.00 15.27
N GLU A 64 3.18 -14.02 14.54
CA GLU A 64 3.76 -15.20 13.91
C GLU A 64 3.97 -16.32 14.97
N PRO A 65 3.64 -17.58 14.64
CA PRO A 65 3.86 -18.71 15.54
C PRO A 65 5.34 -18.85 15.94
N ALA A 66 5.59 -19.47 17.10
CA ALA A 66 6.96 -19.76 17.53
C ALA A 66 7.59 -20.91 16.71
N GLU A 67 6.76 -21.90 16.36
CA GLU A 67 7.17 -23.07 15.59
C GLU A 67 6.76 -22.91 14.11
N PRO A 68 7.63 -23.29 13.14
CA PRO A 68 7.26 -23.31 11.73
C PRO A 68 6.00 -24.15 11.47
N GLY A 69 5.07 -23.62 10.68
CA GLY A 69 3.79 -24.26 10.40
C GLY A 69 2.77 -24.23 11.55
N GLY A 70 3.08 -23.57 12.66
CA GLY A 70 2.11 -23.28 13.71
C GLY A 70 1.04 -22.28 13.25
N LYS A 71 -0.06 -22.16 14.03
CA LYS A 71 -1.06 -21.12 13.79
C LYS A 71 -0.61 -19.79 14.39
N ALA A 72 -0.80 -18.70 13.65
CA ALA A 72 -0.67 -17.35 14.18
C ALA A 72 -1.57 -17.19 15.42
N ARG A 73 -1.11 -16.36 16.37
CA ARG A 73 -1.83 -16.12 17.61
C ARG A 73 -2.39 -14.71 17.62
N ASP A 74 -3.66 -14.59 17.95
CA ASP A 74 -4.28 -13.30 18.21
C ASP A 74 -3.63 -12.65 19.42
N VAL A 75 -3.25 -11.38 19.26
CA VAL A 75 -2.75 -10.51 20.32
C VAL A 75 -3.90 -9.65 20.85
N THR A 76 -4.78 -9.17 19.98
CA THR A 76 -5.89 -8.28 20.36
C THR A 76 -7.06 -9.08 20.95
N PRO A 77 -7.56 -8.73 22.15
CA PRO A 77 -8.78 -9.33 22.71
C PRO A 77 -10.03 -9.07 21.87
N GLN A 78 -11.10 -9.83 22.11
CA GLN A 78 -12.29 -9.83 21.25
C GLN A 78 -13.06 -8.49 21.28
N GLU A 79 -13.00 -7.77 22.39
CA GLU A 79 -13.66 -6.48 22.59
C GLU A 79 -12.93 -5.29 21.94
N PHE A 80 -11.73 -5.52 21.38
CA PHE A 80 -10.92 -4.51 20.72
C PHE A 80 -10.77 -4.79 19.22
N ALA A 81 -10.55 -3.71 18.46
CA ALA A 81 -10.18 -3.79 17.05
C ALA A 81 -9.09 -2.75 16.74
N VAL A 82 -8.02 -3.17 16.06
CA VAL A 82 -6.86 -2.32 15.78
C VAL A 82 -7.07 -1.56 14.48
N ARG A 83 -7.63 -0.35 14.57
CA ARG A 83 -7.88 0.52 13.42
C ARG A 83 -8.02 1.98 13.82
N SER A 84 -7.29 2.85 13.14
CA SER A 84 -7.47 4.30 13.22
C SER A 84 -8.46 4.80 12.18
N LEU A 85 -9.16 5.89 12.50
CA LEU A 85 -10.01 6.67 11.58
C LEU A 85 -9.35 8.00 11.17
N ALA A 86 -8.10 8.27 11.56
CA ALA A 86 -7.41 9.50 11.16
C ALA A 86 -7.36 9.61 9.62
N GLN A 87 -7.62 10.81 9.09
CA GLN A 87 -7.81 11.09 7.67
C GLN A 87 -8.91 10.26 6.99
N GLU A 88 -9.83 9.67 7.75
CA GLU A 88 -10.90 8.74 7.33
C GLU A 88 -10.42 7.41 6.69
N TYR A 89 -9.20 7.36 6.14
CA TYR A 89 -8.59 6.16 5.59
C TYR A 89 -7.89 5.31 6.65
N GLY A 90 -7.30 5.94 7.67
CA GLY A 90 -6.60 5.25 8.76
C GLY A 90 -5.19 4.77 8.40
N GLY A 91 -4.86 3.55 8.81
CA GLY A 91 -3.51 3.00 8.80
C GLY A 91 -2.64 3.45 9.96
N GLY A 92 -1.38 2.97 10.00
CA GLY A 92 -0.45 3.25 11.11
C GLY A 92 -1.04 2.95 12.48
N ALA A 93 -1.94 1.97 12.57
CA ALA A 93 -2.84 1.78 13.71
C ALA A 93 -2.15 1.18 14.94
N PHE A 94 -0.91 0.70 14.81
CA PHE A 94 -0.14 0.15 15.91
C PHE A 94 1.37 0.39 15.75
N ALA A 95 2.09 0.25 16.85
CA ALA A 95 3.54 0.20 16.90
C ALA A 95 3.99 -0.81 17.95
N VAL A 96 5.19 -1.38 17.75
CA VAL A 96 5.76 -2.40 18.63
C VAL A 96 7.15 -1.96 19.11
N GLN A 97 7.42 -2.11 20.40
CA GLN A 97 8.77 -2.01 20.97
C GLN A 97 8.98 -3.15 21.97
N GLY A 98 9.91 -4.06 21.65
CA GLY A 98 10.07 -5.30 22.41
C GLY A 98 8.78 -6.13 22.36
N ASP A 99 8.21 -6.43 23.53
CA ASP A 99 6.91 -7.11 23.64
C ASP A 99 5.75 -6.16 23.98
N VAL A 100 5.98 -4.84 23.94
CA VAL A 100 4.93 -3.84 24.17
C VAL A 100 4.35 -3.40 22.83
N VAL A 101 3.03 -3.45 22.74
CA VAL A 101 2.25 -2.90 21.63
C VAL A 101 1.52 -1.65 22.12
N VAL A 102 1.53 -0.62 21.28
CA VAL A 102 0.58 0.49 21.37
C VAL A 102 -0.29 0.46 20.13
N PHE A 103 -1.61 0.57 20.29
CA PHE A 103 -2.54 0.53 19.17
C PHE A 103 -3.71 1.49 19.34
N SER A 104 -4.27 1.92 18.21
CA SER A 104 -5.50 2.71 18.15
C SER A 104 -6.69 1.77 18.11
N ASN A 105 -7.56 1.87 19.10
CA ASN A 105 -8.76 1.05 19.17
C ASN A 105 -9.88 1.66 18.32
N TYR A 106 -10.53 0.84 17.48
CA TYR A 106 -11.51 1.30 16.51
C TYR A 106 -12.73 1.97 17.16
N SER A 107 -13.27 1.38 18.23
CA SER A 107 -14.57 1.77 18.78
C SER A 107 -14.58 3.14 19.46
N ASP A 108 -13.47 3.52 20.09
CA ASP A 108 -13.34 4.78 20.83
C ASP A 108 -12.20 5.68 20.35
N GLN A 109 -11.39 5.21 19.39
CA GLN A 109 -10.24 5.91 18.81
C GLN A 109 -9.15 6.29 19.81
N ARG A 110 -9.13 5.67 21.01
CA ARG A 110 -8.08 5.89 22.01
C ARG A 110 -6.85 5.05 21.71
N LEU A 111 -5.70 5.50 22.21
CA LEU A 111 -4.51 4.66 22.24
C LEU A 111 -4.55 3.73 23.45
N TYR A 112 -4.25 2.46 23.21
CA TYR A 112 -4.13 1.42 24.21
C TYR A 112 -2.72 0.83 24.19
N LYS A 113 -2.23 0.46 25.37
CA LYS A 113 -0.99 -0.28 25.57
C LYS A 113 -1.30 -1.70 26.01
N GLN A 114 -0.58 -2.66 25.47
CA GLN A 114 -0.68 -4.06 25.86
C GLN A 114 0.70 -4.73 25.77
N THR A 115 0.96 -5.68 26.67
CA THR A 115 2.10 -6.59 26.51
C THR A 115 1.63 -7.80 25.69
N ILE A 116 2.40 -8.22 24.68
CA ILE A 116 2.08 -9.38 23.85
C ILE A 116 1.95 -10.62 24.73
N GLY A 117 0.79 -11.29 24.67
CA GLY A 117 0.47 -12.45 25.49
C GLY A 117 -0.35 -12.16 26.75
N ASP A 118 -0.50 -10.88 27.12
CA ASP A 118 -1.52 -10.42 28.06
C ASP A 118 -2.86 -10.22 27.33
N SER A 119 -3.98 -10.19 28.05
CA SER A 119 -5.32 -9.96 27.51
C SER A 119 -6.00 -8.69 28.05
N SER A 120 -5.27 -7.82 28.76
CA SER A 120 -5.84 -6.61 29.37
C SER A 120 -5.21 -5.32 28.83
N PRO A 121 -5.64 -4.80 27.65
CA PRO A 121 -5.19 -3.52 27.14
C PRO A 121 -5.53 -2.37 28.11
N LEU A 122 -4.55 -1.49 28.34
CA LEU A 122 -4.70 -0.31 29.21
C LEU A 122 -4.75 0.97 28.37
N PRO A 123 -5.73 1.86 28.57
CA PRO A 123 -5.80 3.10 27.81
C PRO A 123 -4.65 4.04 28.20
N LEU A 124 -4.11 4.74 27.20
CA LEU A 124 -3.04 5.74 27.35
C LEU A 124 -3.54 7.17 27.16
N THR A 125 -4.68 7.36 26.50
CA THR A 125 -5.25 8.68 26.19
C THR A 125 -6.62 8.85 26.85
N PRO A 126 -7.07 10.09 27.10
CA PRO A 126 -8.36 10.35 27.72
C PRO A 126 -9.54 9.72 26.97
N ASP A 127 -10.64 9.51 27.68
CA ASP A 127 -11.92 9.17 27.07
C ASP A 127 -12.66 10.46 26.72
N TYR A 128 -12.83 10.71 25.42
CA TYR A 128 -13.53 11.89 24.91
C TYR A 128 -15.00 11.64 24.59
N ALA A 129 -15.56 10.52 25.03
CA ALA A 129 -16.94 10.10 24.76
C ALA A 129 -17.24 9.99 23.25
N GLY A 130 -16.44 9.20 22.53
CA GLY A 130 -16.62 8.89 21.11
C GLY A 130 -15.32 9.02 20.30
N SER A 131 -15.43 8.92 18.98
CA SER A 131 -14.31 8.93 18.02
C SER A 131 -13.81 10.33 17.64
N VAL A 132 -13.95 11.31 18.53
CA VAL A 132 -13.68 12.73 18.27
C VAL A 132 -12.22 13.12 18.38
N VAL A 133 -11.37 12.28 18.97
CA VAL A 133 -9.91 12.42 18.91
C VAL A 133 -9.34 11.11 18.41
N ARG A 134 -8.52 11.18 17.37
CA ARG A 134 -8.02 10.01 16.64
C ARG A 134 -6.51 10.04 16.59
N TYR A 135 -5.88 8.87 16.66
CA TYR A 135 -4.43 8.74 16.68
C TYR A 135 -3.95 7.78 15.59
N ALA A 136 -2.77 8.04 15.03
CA ALA A 136 -2.14 7.17 14.04
C ALA A 136 -0.61 7.36 14.02
N ASP A 137 0.10 6.41 13.43
CA ASP A 137 1.55 6.47 13.16
C ASP A 137 2.38 6.70 14.43
N VAL A 138 2.11 5.88 15.45
CA VAL A 138 2.80 5.93 16.74
C VAL A 138 4.28 5.56 16.57
N VAL A 139 5.17 6.34 17.19
CA VAL A 139 6.60 6.04 17.30
C VAL A 139 7.06 6.17 18.75
N PHE A 140 7.92 5.25 19.18
CA PHE A 140 8.52 5.27 20.51
C PHE A 140 9.63 6.33 20.57
N ASP A 141 9.64 7.14 21.64
CA ASP A 141 10.74 8.08 21.91
C ASP A 141 11.80 7.37 22.77
N PRO A 142 12.99 7.03 22.25
CA PRO A 142 14.01 6.34 23.04
C PRO A 142 14.68 7.24 24.09
N HIS A 143 14.45 8.56 24.04
CA HIS A 143 15.07 9.53 24.96
C HIS A 143 14.18 9.90 26.15
N SER A 144 12.93 9.43 26.17
CA SER A 144 11.92 9.83 27.16
C SER A 144 10.85 8.74 27.32
N HIS A 145 10.20 8.64 28.48
CA HIS A 145 9.12 7.67 28.70
C HIS A 145 7.79 8.13 28.06
N ARG A 146 7.80 8.37 26.75
CA ARG A 146 6.66 8.81 25.93
C ARG A 146 6.66 8.16 24.53
N PHE A 147 5.53 8.26 23.86
CA PHE A 147 5.40 8.04 22.42
C PHE A 147 5.12 9.37 21.72
N VAL A 148 5.46 9.45 20.44
CA VAL A 148 5.04 10.53 19.55
C VAL A 148 4.05 9.94 18.55
N THR A 149 2.98 10.67 18.22
CA THR A 149 1.89 10.18 17.37
C THR A 149 1.31 11.34 16.57
N ILE A 150 0.64 11.02 15.46
CA ILE A 150 -0.34 11.93 14.88
C ILE A 150 -1.58 11.94 15.78
N MET A 151 -2.15 13.13 15.99
CA MET A 151 -3.41 13.34 16.69
C MET A 151 -4.31 14.25 15.84
N GLU A 152 -5.50 13.76 15.52
CA GLU A 152 -6.55 14.49 14.80
C GLU A 152 -7.69 14.79 15.77
N ASP A 153 -7.95 16.08 16.02
CA ASP A 153 -8.90 16.55 17.03
C ASP A 153 -10.13 17.20 16.39
N HIS A 154 -11.27 16.52 16.50
CA HIS A 154 -12.58 16.95 16.00
C HIS A 154 -13.46 17.60 17.07
N ARG A 155 -12.99 17.75 18.33
CA ARG A 155 -13.82 18.28 19.42
C ARG A 155 -14.34 19.68 19.14
N HIS A 156 -13.60 20.47 18.37
CA HIS A 156 -13.99 21.81 17.95
C HIS A 156 -14.72 21.86 16.59
N SER A 157 -14.35 20.97 15.66
CA SER A 157 -14.92 20.93 14.31
C SER A 157 -14.81 19.51 13.73
N SER A 158 -15.94 18.95 13.31
CA SER A 158 -15.95 17.64 12.67
C SER A 158 -15.45 17.68 11.22
N SER A 159 -15.64 18.80 10.51
CA SER A 159 -15.27 18.93 9.09
C SER A 159 -13.87 19.48 8.86
N ASN A 160 -13.31 20.21 9.83
CA ASN A 160 -11.97 20.79 9.77
C ASN A 160 -11.24 20.45 11.07
N PRO A 161 -10.89 19.17 11.29
CA PRO A 161 -10.17 18.77 12.50
C PRO A 161 -8.79 19.42 12.55
N ILE A 162 -8.30 19.61 13.78
CA ILE A 162 -6.93 20.08 14.00
C ILE A 162 -6.02 18.85 14.03
N THR A 163 -5.13 18.73 13.05
CA THR A 163 -4.09 17.70 13.05
C THR A 163 -2.83 18.23 13.73
N THR A 164 -2.23 17.42 14.60
CA THR A 164 -0.98 17.77 15.29
C THR A 164 -0.06 16.56 15.42
N ILE A 165 1.22 16.83 15.69
CA ILE A 165 2.12 15.82 16.25
C ILE A 165 2.08 16.00 17.77
N ALA A 166 1.70 14.94 18.48
CA ALA A 166 1.52 14.95 19.92
C ALA A 166 2.42 13.94 20.62
N ALA A 167 2.77 14.24 21.87
CA ALA A 167 3.45 13.34 22.80
C ALA A 167 2.46 12.75 23.81
N VAL A 168 2.50 11.43 23.98
CA VAL A 168 1.67 10.69 24.94
C VAL A 168 2.58 9.94 25.91
N ARG A 169 2.35 10.06 27.22
CA ARG A 169 3.18 9.44 28.25
C ARG A 169 2.90 7.93 28.34
N ILE A 170 3.94 7.12 28.54
CA ILE A 170 3.83 5.64 28.54
C ILE A 170 3.32 5.08 29.87
N SER A 171 3.63 5.78 30.97
CA SER A 171 3.40 5.29 32.33
C SER A 171 3.12 6.44 33.29
N GLY A 172 2.17 6.25 34.18
CA GLY A 172 1.76 7.22 35.18
C GLY A 172 0.52 6.74 35.92
N PRO A 173 0.23 7.31 37.10
CA PRO A 173 -0.99 6.97 37.82
C PRO A 173 -2.25 7.46 37.08
N ASP A 174 -2.13 8.54 36.31
CA ASP A 174 -3.24 9.23 35.69
C ASP A 174 -3.10 9.29 34.16
N ILE A 175 -4.24 9.23 33.47
CA ILE A 175 -4.34 9.47 32.04
C ILE A 175 -4.38 10.99 31.83
N GLU A 176 -3.41 11.52 31.07
CA GLU A 176 -3.23 12.96 30.84
C GLU A 176 -3.57 13.31 29.39
N GLU A 177 -3.92 14.58 29.14
CA GLU A 177 -4.04 15.11 27.77
C GLU A 177 -2.70 15.01 27.03
N PRO A 178 -2.69 14.58 25.75
CA PRO A 178 -1.48 14.59 24.94
C PRO A 178 -0.85 15.99 24.86
N THR A 179 0.48 16.04 24.95
CA THR A 179 1.22 17.29 24.80
C THR A 179 1.47 17.58 23.32
N MET A 180 0.93 18.69 22.82
CA MET A 180 1.16 19.12 21.43
C MET A 180 2.63 19.51 21.20
N LEU A 181 3.29 18.87 20.24
CA LEU A 181 4.69 19.13 19.85
C LEU A 181 4.80 20.00 18.59
N VAL A 182 3.96 19.73 17.59
CA VAL A 182 3.93 20.44 16.32
C VAL A 182 2.48 20.67 15.89
N SER A 183 2.18 21.89 15.45
CA SER A 183 0.88 22.31 14.92
C SER A 183 1.05 23.54 14.01
N GLY A 184 -0.04 23.92 13.35
CA GLY A 184 -0.13 25.11 12.49
C GLY A 184 -0.31 24.80 11.00
N ASN A 185 -0.14 23.55 10.60
CA ASN A 185 -0.38 23.05 9.24
C ASN A 185 -1.64 22.15 9.22
N ASP A 186 -2.22 21.89 8.05
CA ASP A 186 -3.47 21.15 7.93
C ASP A 186 -3.26 19.64 8.18
N PHE A 187 -2.15 19.10 7.68
CA PHE A 187 -1.86 17.68 7.72
C PHE A 187 -0.42 17.38 8.15
N TYR A 188 -0.27 16.28 8.86
CA TYR A 188 0.99 15.78 9.38
C TYR A 188 1.07 14.27 9.23
N ALA A 189 2.27 13.74 8.98
CA ALA A 189 2.51 12.31 9.00
C ALA A 189 3.98 11.94 9.27
N PHE A 190 4.24 10.64 9.44
CA PHE A 190 5.57 10.07 9.65
C PHE A 190 6.38 10.76 10.76
N PRO A 191 5.85 10.94 12.00
CA PRO A 191 6.70 11.34 13.09
C PRO A 191 7.75 10.25 13.35
N ARG A 192 9.03 10.61 13.29
CA ARG A 192 10.15 9.65 13.43
C ARG A 192 11.19 10.24 14.36
N VAL A 193 11.32 9.65 15.54
CA VAL A 193 12.29 10.08 16.55
C VAL A 193 13.65 9.47 16.23
N ASP A 194 14.68 10.29 16.25
CA ASP A 194 16.07 9.85 16.07
C ASP A 194 16.49 8.98 17.26
N PRO A 195 17.03 7.76 17.06
CA PRO A 195 17.44 6.90 18.17
C PRO A 195 18.69 7.38 18.91
N THR A 196 19.46 8.30 18.33
CA THR A 196 20.81 8.68 18.82
C THR A 196 20.85 10.09 19.40
N LYS A 197 20.11 11.03 18.82
CA LYS A 197 20.03 12.43 19.26
C LYS A 197 18.59 12.81 19.55
N LYS A 198 18.41 13.89 20.31
CA LYS A 198 17.10 14.46 20.66
C LYS A 198 16.46 15.22 19.49
N ARG A 199 16.10 14.52 18.42
CA ARG A 199 15.51 15.06 17.19
C ARG A 199 14.27 14.27 16.75
N VAL A 200 13.40 14.91 16.01
CA VAL A 200 12.22 14.28 15.38
C VAL A 200 12.09 14.78 13.94
N ALA A 201 11.84 13.88 13.01
CA ALA A 201 11.49 14.18 11.63
C ALA A 201 9.98 13.99 11.41
N TRP A 202 9.39 14.74 10.50
CA TRP A 202 7.99 14.55 10.08
C TRP A 202 7.74 15.12 8.68
N ILE A 203 6.64 14.67 8.08
CA ILE A 203 6.07 15.25 6.86
C ILE A 203 4.89 16.15 7.24
N GLU A 204 4.78 17.31 6.59
CA GLU A 204 3.59 18.16 6.66
C GLU A 204 3.21 18.71 5.27
N TRP A 205 1.92 18.98 5.09
CA TRP A 205 1.39 19.62 3.88
C TRP A 205 0.09 20.36 4.21
N SER A 206 -0.29 21.25 3.30
CA SER A 206 -1.47 22.10 3.44
C SER A 206 -2.36 22.00 2.22
N ASN A 207 -3.64 22.30 2.41
CA ASN A 207 -4.55 22.59 1.32
C ASN A 207 -3.96 23.69 0.40
N PRO A 208 -4.16 23.60 -0.92
CA PRO A 208 -4.99 22.63 -1.63
C PRO A 208 -4.24 21.35 -2.07
N ASN A 209 -3.04 21.10 -1.56
CA ASN A 209 -2.19 20.00 -2.03
C ASN A 209 -2.55 18.70 -1.32
N MET A 210 -2.52 17.59 -2.04
CA MET A 210 -2.34 16.26 -1.45
C MET A 210 -0.85 16.00 -1.17
N SER A 211 -0.55 14.98 -0.36
CA SER A 211 0.83 14.64 0.01
C SER A 211 1.74 14.32 -1.19
N TRP A 212 1.18 13.79 -2.27
CA TRP A 212 1.87 13.49 -3.54
C TRP A 212 1.90 14.65 -4.55
N ASP A 213 1.22 15.75 -4.26
CA ASP A 213 1.29 16.98 -5.07
C ASP A 213 2.45 17.83 -4.56
N LYS A 214 2.46 18.13 -3.26
CA LYS A 214 3.54 18.90 -2.63
C LYS A 214 3.49 18.72 -1.12
N SER A 215 4.61 18.34 -0.53
CA SER A 215 4.76 18.19 0.92
C SER A 215 6.12 18.70 1.37
N GLN A 216 6.33 18.77 2.68
CA GLN A 216 7.59 19.21 3.28
C GLN A 216 8.09 18.21 4.30
N LEU A 217 9.38 17.91 4.26
CA LEU A 217 10.08 17.17 5.31
C LEU A 217 10.73 18.16 6.26
N TRP A 218 10.43 18.03 7.54
CA TRP A 218 10.99 18.86 8.60
C TRP A 218 11.74 18.02 9.62
N VAL A 219 12.78 18.62 10.20
CA VAL A 219 13.49 18.09 11.37
C VAL A 219 13.42 19.12 12.49
N GLY A 220 12.96 18.67 13.65
CA GLY A 220 12.85 19.46 14.88
C GLY A 220 13.77 18.93 15.97
N TYR A 221 14.20 19.82 16.86
CA TYR A 221 15.10 19.49 17.96
C TYR A 221 14.38 19.63 19.30
N PHE A 222 14.42 18.58 20.12
CA PHE A 222 13.84 18.61 21.45
C PHE A 222 14.73 19.39 22.42
N ASN A 223 14.13 20.29 23.17
CA ASN A 223 14.80 20.96 24.30
C ASN A 223 14.84 20.05 25.54
N ALA A 224 15.36 20.57 26.65
CA ALA A 224 15.43 19.84 27.92
C ALA A 224 14.05 19.45 28.50
N LYS A 225 12.97 20.14 28.10
CA LYS A 225 11.58 19.84 28.50
C LYS A 225 10.90 18.84 27.55
N GLY A 226 11.56 18.43 26.47
CA GLY A 226 10.99 17.54 25.46
C GLY A 226 10.12 18.25 24.41
N GLU A 227 10.14 19.58 24.35
CA GLU A 227 9.39 20.38 23.36
C GLU A 227 10.23 20.62 22.11
N VAL A 228 9.59 20.71 20.94
CA VAL A 228 10.28 21.01 19.66
C VAL A 228 10.49 22.53 19.52
N GLN A 229 11.74 22.99 19.54
CA GLN A 229 12.06 24.43 19.44
C GLN A 229 12.61 24.85 18.08
N LYS A 230 13.80 24.36 17.72
CA LYS A 230 14.42 24.65 16.41
C LYS A 230 13.86 23.69 15.38
N ARG A 231 13.57 24.18 14.18
CA ARG A 231 13.09 23.39 13.05
C ARG A 231 13.89 23.73 11.78
N ILE A 232 14.12 22.73 10.94
CA ILE A 232 14.78 22.87 9.64
C ILE A 232 13.90 22.16 8.61
N CYS A 233 13.53 22.87 7.54
CA CYS A 233 12.90 22.24 6.38
C CYS A 233 13.99 21.60 5.53
N VAL A 234 13.99 20.27 5.48
CA VAL A 234 15.01 19.46 4.80
C VAL A 234 14.70 19.30 3.30
N ALA A 235 13.43 19.16 2.96
CA ALA A 235 12.94 19.00 1.59
C ALA A 235 11.54 19.60 1.44
N GLY A 236 11.19 20.08 0.23
CA GLY A 236 9.90 20.70 -0.08
C GLY A 236 9.77 22.19 0.30
N GLY A 237 10.82 22.79 0.86
CA GLY A 237 10.86 24.20 1.24
C GLY A 237 11.27 25.17 0.13
N ASP A 238 11.85 24.66 -0.97
CA ASP A 238 12.30 25.48 -2.10
C ASP A 238 11.11 25.83 -3.02
N PRO A 239 10.76 27.11 -3.21
CA PRO A 239 9.64 27.49 -4.06
C PRO A 239 9.89 27.23 -5.56
N THR A 240 11.14 27.00 -5.96
CA THR A 240 11.52 26.72 -7.36
C THR A 240 11.50 25.24 -7.71
N LEU A 241 11.33 24.36 -6.72
CA LEU A 241 11.33 22.92 -6.86
C LEU A 241 10.04 22.35 -6.27
N VAL A 242 9.23 21.72 -7.11
CA VAL A 242 8.11 20.92 -6.61
C VAL A 242 8.62 19.53 -6.29
N GLU A 243 8.35 19.08 -5.07
CA GLU A 243 8.66 17.74 -4.62
C GLU A 243 7.68 17.28 -3.54
N SER A 244 7.58 15.97 -3.39
CA SER A 244 6.66 15.29 -2.47
C SER A 244 7.45 14.32 -1.59
N PRO A 245 8.21 14.83 -0.59
CA PRO A 245 8.93 13.99 0.35
C PRO A 245 7.98 13.14 1.22
N THR A 246 8.43 11.92 1.52
CA THR A 246 7.69 10.89 2.26
C THR A 246 8.63 9.93 2.97
N GLU A 247 8.06 9.12 3.88
CA GLU A 247 8.73 8.01 4.57
C GLU A 247 10.12 8.33 5.15
N PRO A 248 10.31 9.41 5.95
CA PRO A 248 11.57 9.61 6.64
C PRO A 248 11.88 8.43 7.57
N LYS A 249 13.15 8.02 7.66
CA LYS A 249 13.63 7.03 8.64
C LYS A 249 15.04 7.39 9.11
N TRP A 250 15.28 7.21 10.40
CA TRP A 250 16.61 7.36 10.99
C TRP A 250 17.34 6.03 11.00
N SER A 251 18.59 6.01 10.54
CA SER A 251 19.47 4.85 10.75
C SER A 251 19.81 4.72 12.24
N SER A 252 20.35 3.56 12.64
CA SER A 252 20.88 3.36 14.00
C SER A 252 22.06 4.28 14.34
N LYS A 253 22.66 4.94 13.33
CA LYS A 253 23.70 5.97 13.49
C LYS A 253 23.14 7.40 13.58
N GLY A 254 21.82 7.57 13.48
CA GLY A 254 21.17 8.90 13.50
C GLY A 254 21.29 9.66 12.19
N GLU A 255 21.47 8.97 11.06
CA GLU A 255 21.44 9.57 9.73
C GLU A 255 20.02 9.54 9.19
N LEU A 256 19.57 10.63 8.54
CA LEU A 256 18.21 10.73 8.02
C LEU A 256 18.16 10.32 6.56
N PHE A 257 17.34 9.31 6.28
CA PHE A 257 16.98 8.86 4.94
C PHE A 257 15.50 9.14 4.72
N PHE A 258 15.09 9.38 3.48
CA PHE A 258 13.70 9.61 3.11
C PHE A 258 13.50 9.39 1.61
N VAL A 259 12.26 9.35 1.16
CA VAL A 259 11.91 9.23 -0.26
C VAL A 259 11.36 10.55 -0.77
N THR A 260 11.74 10.98 -1.97
CA THR A 260 11.19 12.18 -2.63
C THR A 260 11.30 12.04 -4.15
N ASP A 261 10.37 12.65 -4.89
CA ASP A 261 10.33 12.65 -6.35
C ASP A 261 11.08 13.83 -6.98
N ARG A 262 11.86 14.56 -6.18
CA ARG A 262 12.59 15.75 -6.60
C ARG A 262 13.45 15.50 -7.84
N ARG A 263 13.40 16.46 -8.76
CA ARG A 263 14.21 16.54 -10.01
C ARG A 263 13.95 15.43 -11.02
N SER A 264 14.01 14.15 -10.63
CA SER A 264 13.78 13.00 -11.52
C SER A 264 12.31 12.82 -11.88
N GLY A 265 11.39 13.29 -11.02
CA GLY A 265 9.97 12.98 -11.11
C GLY A 265 9.63 11.58 -10.62
N PHE A 266 10.59 10.79 -10.14
CA PHE A 266 10.38 9.47 -9.56
C PHE A 266 10.78 9.46 -8.10
N TRP A 267 9.94 8.91 -7.24
CA TRP A 267 10.25 8.73 -5.83
C TRP A 267 11.48 7.83 -5.69
N ASN A 268 12.61 8.39 -5.27
CA ASN A 268 13.85 7.65 -5.00
C ASN A 268 14.30 7.92 -3.55
N ILE A 269 15.26 7.14 -3.04
CA ILE A 269 15.77 7.29 -1.67
C ILE A 269 16.91 8.32 -1.65
N TYR A 270 16.80 9.26 -0.72
CA TYR A 270 17.74 10.33 -0.46
C TYR A 270 18.24 10.30 0.97
N LYS A 271 19.40 10.93 1.19
CA LYS A 271 20.01 11.14 2.51
C LYS A 271 20.19 12.63 2.74
N TRP A 272 19.92 13.07 3.97
CA TRP A 272 20.20 14.45 4.41
C TRP A 272 21.51 14.53 5.19
N ASP A 273 22.38 15.44 4.76
CA ASP A 273 23.58 15.84 5.49
C ASP A 273 23.26 17.07 6.36
N GLU A 274 23.24 16.88 7.67
CA GLU A 274 22.89 17.92 8.64
C GLU A 274 23.91 19.07 8.69
N GLN A 275 25.19 18.81 8.41
CA GLN A 275 26.25 19.82 8.57
C GLN A 275 26.24 20.84 7.43
N SER A 276 26.10 20.33 6.21
CA SER A 276 26.03 21.12 4.98
C SER A 276 24.61 21.53 4.60
N ASN A 277 23.60 20.90 5.23
CA ASN A 277 22.19 21.01 4.87
C ASN A 277 21.92 20.64 3.41
N VAL A 278 22.61 19.62 2.91
CA VAL A 278 22.49 19.11 1.54
C VAL A 278 21.71 17.80 1.54
N VAL A 279 20.90 17.61 0.51
CA VAL A 279 20.18 16.36 0.24
C VAL A 279 20.80 15.69 -0.98
N THR A 280 21.20 14.43 -0.82
CA THR A 280 21.90 13.66 -1.85
C THR A 280 21.12 12.40 -2.19
N THR A 281 20.96 12.13 -3.49
CA THR A 281 20.39 10.86 -3.99
C THR A 281 21.40 9.75 -3.76
N LEU A 282 20.96 8.61 -3.22
CA LEU A 282 21.85 7.46 -3.03
C LEU A 282 21.96 6.60 -4.30
N TYR A 283 20.82 6.37 -4.94
CA TYR A 283 20.73 5.63 -6.19
C TYR A 283 19.55 6.17 -6.98
N SER A 284 19.79 6.49 -8.26
CA SER A 284 18.76 7.05 -9.13
C SER A 284 18.28 5.99 -10.11
N LEU A 285 16.96 5.81 -10.15
CA LEU A 285 16.28 4.91 -11.07
C LEU A 285 14.93 5.52 -11.43
N ASN A 286 14.56 5.44 -12.72
CA ASN A 286 13.21 5.79 -13.18
C ASN A 286 12.22 4.69 -12.75
N ALA A 287 11.93 4.69 -11.45
CA ALA A 287 11.09 3.74 -10.73
C ALA A 287 10.61 4.38 -9.42
N GLU A 288 9.43 4.00 -8.96
CA GLU A 288 8.84 4.54 -7.72
C GLU A 288 9.25 3.70 -6.52
N PHE A 289 10.03 4.27 -5.59
CA PHE A 289 10.42 3.66 -4.31
C PHE A 289 9.44 4.00 -3.17
N SER A 290 8.29 4.57 -3.52
CA SER A 290 7.18 4.82 -2.63
C SER A 290 5.89 4.92 -3.45
N LYS A 291 4.79 5.30 -2.82
CA LYS A 291 3.46 5.37 -3.39
C LYS A 291 2.68 6.52 -2.76
N PRO A 292 1.57 6.96 -3.39
CA PRO A 292 0.67 7.95 -2.80
C PRO A 292 0.25 7.55 -1.39
N MET A 293 0.43 8.47 -0.45
CA MET A 293 0.17 8.24 0.96
C MET A 293 -1.29 8.58 1.28
N TRP A 294 -2.18 7.60 1.06
CA TRP A 294 -3.59 7.67 1.48
C TRP A 294 -3.81 7.21 2.92
N ILE A 295 -2.97 6.28 3.40
CA ILE A 295 -3.00 5.73 4.75
C ILE A 295 -1.68 5.99 5.46
N PHE A 296 -1.70 6.01 6.78
CA PHE A 296 -0.49 6.06 7.59
C PHE A 296 0.26 4.73 7.58
N GLY A 297 1.55 4.75 7.95
CA GLY A 297 2.35 3.55 8.15
C GLY A 297 2.85 2.87 6.88
N VAL A 298 2.82 3.56 5.73
CA VAL A 298 3.50 3.10 4.51
C VAL A 298 4.98 2.84 4.80
N SER A 299 5.48 1.69 4.34
CA SER A 299 6.89 1.31 4.50
C SER A 299 7.41 0.61 3.25
N SER A 300 8.13 1.36 2.42
CA SER A 300 8.69 0.91 1.13
C SER A 300 10.17 0.54 1.24
N TYR A 301 10.85 0.93 2.33
CA TYR A 301 12.22 0.54 2.61
C TYR A 301 12.50 0.39 4.10
N ASP A 302 13.52 -0.37 4.48
CA ASP A 302 13.98 -0.45 5.87
C ASP A 302 15.48 -0.76 5.95
N PHE A 303 16.11 -0.52 7.11
CA PHE A 303 17.53 -0.80 7.31
C PHE A 303 17.75 -2.27 7.65
N LEU A 304 18.66 -2.94 6.93
CA LEU A 304 19.05 -4.30 7.27
C LEU A 304 20.04 -4.29 8.44
N GLY A 305 19.74 -5.03 9.51
CA GLY A 305 20.63 -5.22 10.66
C GLY A 305 20.32 -4.29 11.85
N LYS A 306 20.33 -4.85 13.07
CA LYS A 306 19.92 -4.14 14.30
C LYS A 306 21.02 -3.26 14.91
N ASP A 307 22.28 -3.58 14.69
CA ASP A 307 23.39 -3.01 15.47
C ASP A 307 24.23 -1.98 14.68
N GLY A 308 23.72 -1.48 13.55
CA GLY A 308 24.45 -0.51 12.72
C GLY A 308 25.71 -1.05 12.02
N SER A 309 25.90 -2.38 12.07
CA SER A 309 26.98 -3.11 11.39
C SER A 309 26.78 -3.24 9.88
N SER A 310 25.58 -2.94 9.37
CA SER A 310 25.25 -3.00 7.96
C SER A 310 24.76 -1.65 7.45
N HIS A 311 25.30 -1.25 6.29
CA HIS A 311 24.99 0.02 5.59
C HIS A 311 23.97 -0.22 4.47
N LYS A 312 23.14 -1.24 4.65
CA LYS A 312 22.27 -1.77 3.62
C LYS A 312 20.82 -1.44 3.91
N ILE A 313 20.14 -0.97 2.89
CA ILE A 313 18.73 -0.64 2.89
C ILE A 313 18.04 -1.65 1.99
N ILE A 314 17.09 -2.41 2.55
CA ILE A 314 16.18 -3.22 1.74
C ILE A 314 15.03 -2.31 1.31
N CYS A 315 14.63 -2.36 0.05
CA CYS A 315 13.56 -1.53 -0.48
C CYS A 315 12.74 -2.29 -1.52
N CYS A 316 11.46 -1.94 -1.63
CA CYS A 316 10.66 -2.26 -2.80
C CYS A 316 10.60 -1.04 -3.72
N TYR A 317 10.53 -1.30 -5.02
CA TYR A 317 10.35 -0.27 -6.03
C TYR A 317 9.46 -0.78 -7.14
N ARG A 318 8.77 0.13 -7.81
CA ARG A 318 7.82 -0.16 -8.87
C ARG A 318 8.31 0.40 -10.20
N GLN A 319 8.36 -0.46 -11.20
CA GLN A 319 8.84 -0.12 -12.53
C GLN A 319 8.11 -0.96 -13.58
N ASN A 320 7.66 -0.33 -14.66
CA ASN A 320 7.01 -0.99 -15.81
C ASN A 320 5.87 -1.94 -15.38
N GLY A 321 4.99 -1.48 -14.49
CA GLY A 321 3.84 -2.27 -14.03
C GLY A 321 4.20 -3.47 -13.13
N LYS A 322 5.39 -3.51 -12.52
CA LYS A 322 5.73 -4.57 -11.57
C LYS A 322 6.55 -4.04 -10.40
N SER A 323 6.35 -4.63 -9.23
CA SER A 323 7.21 -4.40 -8.06
C SER A 323 8.42 -5.31 -8.09
N TYR A 324 9.54 -4.78 -7.60
CA TYR A 324 10.80 -5.46 -7.39
C TYR A 324 11.29 -5.18 -5.98
N VAL A 325 12.22 -6.00 -5.50
CA VAL A 325 12.94 -5.76 -4.24
C VAL A 325 14.41 -5.58 -4.56
N GLY A 326 15.05 -4.65 -3.86
CA GLY A 326 16.48 -4.38 -4.00
C GLY A 326 17.13 -4.07 -2.67
N VAL A 327 18.43 -4.38 -2.59
CA VAL A 327 19.30 -3.97 -1.51
C VAL A 327 20.20 -2.86 -2.04
N LEU A 328 20.07 -1.68 -1.43
CA LEU A 328 20.94 -0.53 -1.64
C LEU A 328 22.01 -0.50 -0.55
N ASP A 329 23.27 -0.42 -0.94
CA ASP A 329 24.39 -0.17 -0.03
C ASP A 329 24.80 1.31 -0.17
N HIS A 330 24.53 2.09 0.87
CA HIS A 330 24.67 3.55 0.81
C HIS A 330 26.10 4.07 1.01
N ASP A 331 27.07 3.19 1.29
CA ASP A 331 28.49 3.56 1.41
C ASP A 331 29.25 3.31 0.11
N SER A 332 28.81 2.31 -0.65
CA SER A 332 29.39 1.95 -1.95
C SER A 332 28.57 2.41 -3.16
N ASP A 333 27.41 3.05 -2.93
CA ASP A 333 26.42 3.43 -3.94
C ASP A 333 26.02 2.26 -4.86
N SER A 334 26.01 1.04 -4.32
CA SER A 334 25.72 -0.17 -5.07
C SER A 334 24.29 -0.66 -4.83
N PHE A 335 23.67 -1.21 -5.88
CA PHE A 335 22.29 -1.68 -5.85
C PHE A 335 22.19 -3.10 -6.41
N SER A 336 21.64 -4.00 -5.62
CA SER A 336 21.46 -5.40 -5.99
C SER A 336 19.99 -5.78 -5.94
N LYS A 337 19.45 -6.31 -7.04
CA LYS A 337 18.09 -6.84 -7.07
C LYS A 337 18.01 -8.15 -6.28
N VAL A 338 16.95 -8.33 -5.51
CA VAL A 338 16.60 -9.56 -4.81
C VAL A 338 15.41 -10.20 -5.53
N ASP A 339 15.61 -11.38 -6.11
CA ASP A 339 14.55 -12.10 -6.79
C ASP A 339 13.58 -12.75 -5.80
N ILE A 340 12.30 -12.41 -5.94
CA ILE A 340 11.19 -12.95 -5.17
C ILE A 340 10.01 -13.26 -6.10
N PRO A 341 9.10 -14.18 -5.73
CA PRO A 341 7.98 -14.59 -6.60
C PRO A 341 6.85 -13.55 -6.68
N PHE A 342 6.86 -12.50 -5.87
CA PHE A 342 5.83 -11.45 -5.92
C PHE A 342 6.02 -10.50 -7.12
N SER A 343 4.90 -10.10 -7.72
CA SER A 343 4.84 -9.05 -8.76
C SER A 343 4.29 -7.72 -8.25
N SER A 344 3.75 -7.72 -7.04
CA SER A 344 3.36 -6.53 -6.29
C SER A 344 3.85 -6.66 -4.86
N VAL A 345 4.47 -5.60 -4.33
CA VAL A 345 4.93 -5.53 -2.94
C VAL A 345 4.42 -4.22 -2.36
N ASN A 346 3.73 -4.30 -1.22
CA ASN A 346 3.08 -3.17 -0.59
C ASN A 346 3.88 -2.60 0.57
N ASN A 347 4.39 -3.46 1.46
CA ASN A 347 5.09 -3.06 2.67
C ASN A 347 6.30 -3.97 2.91
N ILE A 348 7.33 -3.41 3.53
CA ILE A 348 8.53 -4.11 3.96
C ILE A 348 8.93 -3.74 5.39
N VAL A 349 9.39 -4.74 6.15
CA VAL A 349 10.03 -4.55 7.46
C VAL A 349 11.23 -5.47 7.61
N SER A 350 12.31 -4.95 8.15
CA SER A 350 13.53 -5.71 8.39
C SER A 350 13.42 -6.63 9.61
N GLY A 351 14.00 -7.81 9.51
CA GLY A 351 14.25 -8.73 10.62
C GLY A 351 15.75 -8.95 10.82
N ASP A 352 16.11 -9.84 11.73
CA ASP A 352 17.50 -10.24 11.87
C ASP A 352 17.87 -11.30 10.84
N GLY A 353 18.82 -10.98 9.95
CA GLY A 353 19.22 -11.83 8.82
C GLY A 353 18.15 -12.04 7.73
N SER A 354 16.94 -11.51 7.92
CA SER A 354 15.80 -11.65 7.01
C SER A 354 15.04 -10.33 6.88
N PHE A 355 14.01 -10.33 6.06
CA PHE A 355 12.99 -9.28 6.05
C PHE A 355 11.62 -9.90 5.76
N TYR A 356 10.57 -9.16 6.07
CA TYR A 356 9.19 -9.54 5.80
C TYR A 356 8.60 -8.59 4.76
N ILE A 357 7.84 -9.14 3.83
CA ILE A 357 7.13 -8.40 2.79
C ILE A 357 5.67 -8.80 2.71
N GLU A 358 4.81 -7.82 2.59
CA GLU A 358 3.42 -7.99 2.17
C GLU A 358 3.37 -7.83 0.65
N GLY A 359 2.83 -8.83 -0.05
CA GLY A 359 2.77 -8.80 -1.51
C GLY A 359 1.90 -9.88 -2.11
N ALA A 360 1.82 -9.87 -3.43
CA ALA A 360 1.02 -10.81 -4.21
C ALA A 360 1.65 -11.05 -5.57
N SER A 361 1.16 -12.05 -6.30
CA SER A 361 1.50 -12.27 -7.69
C SER A 361 0.26 -12.65 -8.50
N ALA A 362 0.41 -12.87 -9.81
CA ALA A 362 -0.68 -13.38 -10.64
C ALA A 362 -1.16 -14.80 -10.24
N SER A 363 -0.39 -15.53 -9.42
CA SER A 363 -0.72 -16.89 -8.95
C SER A 363 -0.76 -17.03 -7.43
N LEU A 364 -0.27 -16.03 -6.69
CA LEU A 364 -0.29 -16.00 -5.24
C LEU A 364 -1.22 -14.89 -4.78
N PRO A 365 -2.19 -15.19 -3.89
CA PRO A 365 -3.02 -14.15 -3.29
C PRO A 365 -2.18 -13.23 -2.39
N VAL A 366 -2.78 -12.14 -1.92
CA VAL A 366 -2.14 -11.25 -0.93
C VAL A 366 -1.65 -12.08 0.25
N SER A 367 -0.35 -12.00 0.49
CA SER A 367 0.37 -12.83 1.45
C SER A 367 1.45 -12.02 2.14
N ILE A 368 1.84 -12.47 3.32
CA ILE A 368 3.05 -12.01 3.96
C ILE A 368 4.10 -13.13 3.85
N ALA A 369 5.28 -12.77 3.36
CA ALA A 369 6.40 -13.70 3.22
C ALA A 369 7.59 -13.25 4.07
N LYS A 370 8.30 -14.21 4.65
CA LYS A 370 9.63 -14.04 5.21
C LYS A 370 10.66 -14.40 4.14
N VAL A 371 11.64 -13.52 3.95
CA VAL A 371 12.74 -13.72 2.99
C VAL A 371 14.04 -13.69 3.74
N THR A 372 14.76 -14.81 3.71
CA THR A 372 16.10 -14.91 4.30
C THR A 372 17.13 -14.52 3.26
N LEU A 373 18.12 -13.75 3.68
CA LEU A 373 19.19 -13.31 2.79
C LEU A 373 20.44 -14.18 2.97
N ASP A 374 21.34 -14.14 1.98
CA ASP A 374 22.70 -14.65 2.13
C ASP A 374 23.51 -13.83 3.15
N GLU A 375 24.67 -14.35 3.57
CA GLU A 375 25.54 -13.66 4.55
C GLU A 375 25.94 -12.26 4.09
N LYS A 376 26.09 -12.07 2.78
CA LYS A 376 26.40 -10.77 2.17
C LYS A 376 25.19 -9.85 2.10
N ARG A 377 23.98 -10.32 2.36
CA ARG A 377 22.73 -9.53 2.27
C ARG A 377 22.56 -8.90 0.89
N THR A 378 22.71 -9.70 -0.15
CA THR A 378 22.59 -9.31 -1.55
C THR A 378 21.60 -10.17 -2.33
N MET A 379 21.29 -11.37 -1.86
CA MET A 379 20.42 -12.32 -2.55
C MET A 379 19.53 -13.06 -1.56
N ALA A 380 18.34 -13.48 -2.01
CA ALA A 380 17.46 -14.34 -1.22
C ALA A 380 18.00 -15.79 -1.24
N THR A 381 18.07 -16.40 -0.06
CA THR A 381 18.42 -17.82 0.13
C THR A 381 17.20 -18.67 0.44
N ASP A 382 16.16 -18.07 1.02
CA ASP A 382 14.89 -18.71 1.31
C ASP A 382 13.72 -17.72 1.17
N PHE A 383 12.56 -18.25 0.79
CA PHE A 383 11.30 -17.52 0.69
C PHE A 383 10.19 -18.40 1.25
N SER A 384 9.54 -17.96 2.33
CA SER A 384 8.47 -18.70 3.00
C SER A 384 7.25 -17.82 3.24
N ILE A 385 6.07 -18.32 2.85
CA ILE A 385 4.79 -17.65 3.14
C ILE A 385 4.47 -17.86 4.63
N VAL A 386 4.34 -16.76 5.36
CA VAL A 386 3.97 -16.72 6.80
C VAL A 386 2.45 -16.62 6.96
N TRP A 387 1.79 -15.90 6.05
CA TRP A 387 0.35 -15.70 6.05
C TRP A 387 -0.17 -15.50 4.62
N SER A 388 -1.40 -15.91 4.36
CA SER A 388 -2.10 -15.74 3.08
C SER A 388 -3.55 -15.34 3.33
N SER A 389 -4.08 -14.42 2.53
CA SER A 389 -5.49 -14.01 2.62
C SER A 389 -6.45 -15.16 2.35
N SER A 390 -6.06 -16.12 1.53
CA SER A 390 -6.87 -17.30 1.24
C SER A 390 -6.03 -18.52 0.87
N GLU A 391 -6.15 -19.58 1.66
CA GLU A 391 -5.56 -20.90 1.37
C GLU A 391 -6.35 -21.64 0.27
N ASP A 392 -7.65 -21.35 0.19
CA ASP A 392 -8.59 -22.03 -0.68
C ASP A 392 -8.47 -21.63 -2.15
N VAL A 393 -7.85 -20.49 -2.45
CA VAL A 393 -7.72 -19.96 -3.80
C VAL A 393 -6.95 -20.91 -4.72
N ALA A 394 -6.03 -21.71 -4.17
CA ALA A 394 -5.25 -22.68 -4.94
C ALA A 394 -6.11 -23.71 -5.70
N LYS A 395 -7.33 -24.03 -5.21
CA LYS A 395 -8.25 -24.97 -5.88
C LYS A 395 -8.79 -24.45 -7.21
N PHE A 396 -8.70 -23.15 -7.46
CA PHE A 396 -9.19 -22.50 -8.68
C PHE A 396 -8.10 -22.26 -9.73
N LYS A 397 -6.88 -22.78 -9.50
CA LYS A 397 -5.72 -22.52 -10.36
C LYS A 397 -5.94 -22.85 -11.85
N SER A 398 -6.74 -23.86 -12.16
CA SER A 398 -7.13 -24.25 -13.54
C SER A 398 -8.07 -23.25 -14.24
N TYR A 399 -8.46 -22.18 -13.56
CA TYR A 399 -9.32 -21.12 -14.07
C TYR A 399 -8.66 -19.73 -14.02
N PHE A 400 -7.37 -19.66 -13.67
CA PHE A 400 -6.68 -18.37 -13.60
C PHE A 400 -6.32 -17.85 -14.98
N SER A 401 -6.92 -16.72 -15.33
CA SER A 401 -6.42 -15.83 -16.37
C SER A 401 -5.28 -14.98 -15.80
N PHE A 402 -4.12 -15.06 -16.45
CA PHE A 402 -2.94 -14.31 -16.07
C PHE A 402 -2.97 -12.90 -16.70
N PRO A 403 -2.53 -11.86 -15.97
CA PRO A 403 -2.46 -10.50 -16.48
C PRO A 403 -1.40 -10.39 -17.58
N GLU A 404 -1.79 -9.77 -18.69
CA GLU A 404 -0.90 -9.24 -19.70
C GLU A 404 -0.75 -7.74 -19.47
N PHE A 405 0.48 -7.26 -19.26
CA PHE A 405 0.75 -5.83 -19.18
C PHE A 405 0.72 -5.23 -20.59
N VAL A 406 -0.20 -4.30 -20.82
CA VAL A 406 -0.46 -3.69 -22.13
C VAL A 406 -0.16 -2.20 -22.05
N GLU A 407 0.59 -1.71 -23.03
CA GLU A 407 0.75 -0.29 -23.32
C GLU A 407 -0.10 0.05 -24.55
N PHE A 408 -0.91 1.11 -24.47
CA PHE A 408 -1.82 1.51 -25.54
C PHE A 408 -1.75 3.02 -25.78
N PRO A 409 -1.98 3.49 -27.02
CA PRO A 409 -2.00 4.92 -27.33
C PRO A 409 -3.21 5.61 -26.71
N THR A 410 -3.06 6.86 -26.26
CA THR A 410 -4.19 7.70 -25.82
C THR A 410 -4.68 8.59 -26.96
N VAL A 411 -5.71 9.39 -26.69
CA VAL A 411 -6.23 10.40 -27.63
C VAL A 411 -5.20 11.51 -27.92
N ILE A 412 -4.15 11.65 -27.12
CA ILE A 412 -3.06 12.62 -27.33
C ILE A 412 -1.94 11.94 -28.14
N PRO A 413 -1.61 12.43 -29.34
CA PRO A 413 -0.58 11.81 -30.17
C PRO A 413 0.77 11.68 -29.46
N GLY A 414 1.33 10.47 -29.48
CA GLY A 414 2.62 10.16 -28.85
C GLY A 414 2.56 9.92 -27.33
N GLN A 415 1.39 10.06 -26.71
CA GLN A 415 1.18 9.62 -25.32
C GLN A 415 0.63 8.20 -25.28
N HIS A 416 1.08 7.48 -24.26
CA HIS A 416 0.63 6.12 -23.94
C HIS A 416 0.12 6.04 -22.50
N ALA A 417 -0.80 5.11 -22.28
CA ALA A 417 -1.27 4.67 -20.97
C ALA A 417 -1.15 3.15 -20.85
N TYR A 418 -1.39 2.63 -19.65
CA TYR A 418 -1.08 1.25 -19.31
C TYR A 418 -2.30 0.50 -18.79
N ALA A 419 -2.34 -0.81 -18.96
CA ALA A 419 -3.40 -1.64 -18.42
C ALA A 419 -2.91 -3.07 -18.15
N TYR A 420 -3.68 -3.80 -17.34
CA TYR A 420 -3.58 -5.26 -17.29
C TYR A 420 -4.78 -5.87 -17.98
N PHE A 421 -4.53 -6.54 -19.11
CA PHE A 421 -5.55 -7.30 -19.82
C PHE A 421 -5.57 -8.75 -19.36
N TYR A 422 -6.76 -9.29 -19.15
CA TYR A 422 -7.01 -10.67 -18.78
C TYR A 422 -7.93 -11.29 -19.82
N ALA A 423 -7.40 -12.26 -20.57
CA ALA A 423 -8.19 -13.01 -21.54
C ALA A 423 -9.19 -13.93 -20.82
N PRO A 424 -10.34 -14.27 -21.42
CA PRO A 424 -11.18 -15.33 -20.89
C PRO A 424 -10.41 -16.65 -20.82
N TYR A 425 -10.48 -17.36 -19.70
CA TYR A 425 -9.71 -18.57 -19.49
C TYR A 425 -10.47 -19.65 -18.71
N SER A 426 -10.45 -20.88 -19.22
CA SER A 426 -10.95 -22.08 -18.56
C SER A 426 -10.20 -23.29 -19.12
N ASP A 427 -9.86 -24.26 -18.28
CA ASP A 427 -9.33 -25.56 -18.74
C ASP A 427 -10.40 -26.44 -19.41
N ILE A 428 -11.69 -26.10 -19.24
CA ILE A 428 -12.83 -26.91 -19.70
C ILE A 428 -13.50 -26.28 -20.93
N PHE A 429 -13.56 -24.95 -21.01
CA PHE A 429 -14.30 -24.24 -22.06
C PHE A 429 -13.39 -23.43 -22.99
N GLN A 430 -13.85 -23.26 -24.22
CA GLN A 430 -13.29 -22.34 -25.21
C GLN A 430 -14.42 -21.65 -25.99
N GLY A 431 -14.15 -20.46 -26.54
CA GLY A 431 -15.08 -19.75 -27.41
C GLY A 431 -15.13 -20.36 -28.81
N SER A 432 -16.16 -20.01 -29.57
CA SER A 432 -16.19 -20.27 -31.02
C SER A 432 -15.09 -19.48 -31.74
N SER A 433 -14.56 -20.00 -32.85
CA SER A 433 -13.57 -19.29 -33.68
C SER A 433 -14.10 -17.98 -34.27
N ASP A 434 -15.42 -17.90 -34.46
CA ASP A 434 -16.10 -16.80 -35.13
C ASP A 434 -16.65 -15.76 -34.13
N GLU A 435 -16.41 -15.96 -32.83
CA GLU A 435 -16.86 -15.08 -31.76
C GLU A 435 -15.66 -14.44 -31.06
N LYS A 436 -15.80 -13.19 -30.61
CA LYS A 436 -14.85 -12.51 -29.73
C LYS A 436 -15.49 -12.29 -28.37
N PRO A 437 -14.75 -12.34 -27.25
CA PRO A 437 -15.34 -12.22 -25.93
C PRO A 437 -15.89 -10.80 -25.67
N PRO A 438 -16.94 -10.66 -24.84
CA PRO A 438 -17.32 -9.37 -24.27
C PRO A 438 -16.20 -8.86 -23.34
N LEU A 439 -16.09 -7.55 -23.18
CA LEU A 439 -15.07 -6.91 -22.34
C LEU A 439 -15.71 -6.20 -21.15
N LEU A 440 -15.11 -6.38 -19.97
CA LEU A 440 -15.34 -5.53 -18.80
C LEU A 440 -14.11 -4.66 -18.55
N VAL A 441 -14.28 -3.34 -18.67
CA VAL A 441 -13.25 -2.32 -18.40
C VAL A 441 -13.38 -1.86 -16.96
N ARG A 442 -12.35 -2.06 -16.15
CA ARG A 442 -12.28 -1.59 -14.77
C ARG A 442 -11.43 -0.34 -14.65
N THR A 443 -11.94 0.60 -13.87
CA THR A 443 -11.26 1.84 -13.48
C THR A 443 -11.02 1.83 -11.98
N HIS A 444 -9.75 1.84 -11.56
CA HIS A 444 -9.40 1.81 -10.13
C HIS A 444 -9.77 3.12 -9.42
N GLY A 445 -9.97 3.04 -8.10
CA GLY A 445 -10.16 4.18 -7.21
C GLY A 445 -8.86 4.94 -6.92
N GLY A 446 -8.95 6.03 -6.14
CA GLY A 446 -7.83 6.92 -5.86
C GLY A 446 -8.25 8.38 -6.11
N PRO A 447 -8.18 8.89 -7.36
CA PRO A 447 -7.67 8.27 -8.60
C PRO A 447 -6.12 8.20 -8.66
N THR A 448 -5.44 8.86 -7.71
CA THR A 448 -3.98 8.77 -7.56
C THR A 448 -3.59 7.50 -6.77
N ASP A 449 -3.76 6.35 -7.42
CA ASP A 449 -3.27 5.02 -7.04
C ASP A 449 -3.07 4.24 -8.35
N GLU A 450 -3.08 2.91 -8.35
CA GLU A 450 -2.94 2.11 -9.56
C GLU A 450 -3.65 0.74 -9.49
N ALA A 451 -4.02 0.24 -10.67
CA ALA A 451 -4.27 -1.16 -10.91
C ALA A 451 -2.98 -1.98 -10.78
N ARG A 452 -3.10 -3.22 -10.31
CA ARG A 452 -1.97 -4.16 -10.14
C ARG A 452 -2.28 -5.51 -10.77
N GLY A 453 -1.32 -6.05 -11.52
CA GLY A 453 -1.39 -7.37 -12.16
C GLY A 453 -1.17 -8.52 -11.16
N VAL A 454 -2.12 -8.72 -10.26
CA VAL A 454 -2.10 -9.74 -9.21
C VAL A 454 -3.36 -10.60 -9.25
N LEU A 455 -3.36 -11.70 -8.50
CA LEU A 455 -4.50 -12.59 -8.39
C LEU A 455 -5.66 -11.89 -7.67
N ASP A 456 -6.73 -11.65 -8.43
CA ASP A 456 -7.95 -11.01 -7.97
C ASP A 456 -9.14 -11.90 -8.35
N LEU A 457 -9.82 -12.50 -7.36
CA LEU A 457 -10.95 -13.39 -7.62
C LEU A 457 -12.15 -12.68 -8.25
N THR A 458 -12.29 -11.36 -8.09
CA THR A 458 -13.33 -10.59 -8.80
C THR A 458 -13.03 -10.61 -10.30
N VAL A 459 -11.77 -10.43 -10.71
CA VAL A 459 -11.37 -10.59 -12.11
C VAL A 459 -11.56 -12.05 -12.57
N GLN A 460 -11.09 -13.02 -11.78
CA GLN A 460 -11.19 -14.43 -12.14
C GLN A 460 -12.63 -14.92 -12.24
N TYR A 461 -13.56 -14.34 -11.48
CA TYR A 461 -14.99 -14.64 -11.58
C TYR A 461 -15.53 -14.38 -12.99
N TRP A 462 -15.13 -13.27 -13.62
CA TRP A 462 -15.54 -12.90 -14.97
C TRP A 462 -14.77 -13.68 -16.04
N THR A 463 -13.44 -13.75 -15.92
CA THR A 463 -12.60 -14.41 -16.94
C THR A 463 -12.88 -15.91 -17.06
N SER A 464 -13.16 -16.57 -15.94
CA SER A 464 -13.56 -17.98 -15.92
C SER A 464 -14.92 -18.26 -16.56
N ARG A 465 -15.74 -17.22 -16.77
CA ARG A 465 -17.07 -17.30 -17.41
C ARG A 465 -17.05 -16.91 -18.89
N GLY A 466 -15.88 -16.64 -19.46
CA GLY A 466 -15.76 -16.26 -20.87
C GLY A 466 -15.76 -14.74 -21.11
N TRP A 467 -15.63 -13.91 -20.07
CA TRP A 467 -15.45 -12.47 -20.26
C TRP A 467 -13.96 -12.11 -20.38
N ALA A 468 -13.63 -11.17 -21.26
CA ALA A 468 -12.36 -10.47 -21.17
C ALA A 468 -12.48 -9.40 -20.09
N PHE A 469 -11.37 -9.10 -19.42
CA PHE A 469 -11.31 -8.08 -18.39
C PHE A 469 -10.09 -7.20 -18.63
N VAL A 470 -10.20 -5.90 -18.41
CA VAL A 470 -9.04 -5.00 -18.44
C VAL A 470 -9.09 -4.04 -17.27
N ASP A 471 -7.95 -3.89 -16.59
CA ASP A 471 -7.79 -2.97 -15.46
C ASP A 471 -6.85 -1.83 -15.89
N VAL A 472 -7.41 -0.63 -16.05
CA VAL A 472 -6.74 0.49 -16.73
C VAL A 472 -6.01 1.39 -15.73
N ASN A 473 -4.71 1.59 -15.95
CA ASN A 473 -3.91 2.65 -15.35
C ASN A 473 -3.92 3.88 -16.26
N TYR A 474 -4.96 4.69 -16.11
CA TYR A 474 -5.17 5.92 -16.87
C TYR A 474 -4.21 7.04 -16.43
N GLY A 475 -4.00 8.06 -17.26
CA GLY A 475 -3.21 9.23 -16.90
C GLY A 475 -3.68 9.83 -15.57
N GLY A 476 -2.79 9.86 -14.57
CA GLY A 476 -3.14 10.12 -13.17
C GLY A 476 -2.72 9.02 -12.20
N SER A 477 -2.63 7.77 -12.67
CA SER A 477 -2.21 6.65 -11.83
C SER A 477 -0.78 6.84 -11.30
N SER A 478 -0.50 6.27 -10.13
CA SER A 478 0.86 6.17 -9.59
C SER A 478 1.64 5.00 -10.22
N GLY A 479 2.94 4.89 -9.93
CA GLY A 479 3.78 3.79 -10.43
C GLY A 479 4.59 4.14 -11.69
N TYR A 480 4.32 5.30 -12.30
CA TYR A 480 4.86 5.72 -13.60
C TYR A 480 5.58 7.08 -13.56
N GLY A 481 5.85 7.61 -12.37
CA GLY A 481 6.47 8.92 -12.19
C GLY A 481 5.46 10.07 -12.14
N ARG A 482 5.96 11.22 -11.68
CA ARG A 482 5.23 12.46 -11.48
C ARG A 482 4.58 12.99 -12.74
N GLU A 483 5.26 12.92 -13.88
CA GLU A 483 4.71 13.39 -15.15
C GLU A 483 3.42 12.64 -15.50
N PHE A 484 3.39 11.32 -15.30
CA PHE A 484 2.20 10.51 -15.55
C PHE A 484 1.09 10.80 -14.52
N ARG A 485 1.46 10.94 -13.24
CA ARG A 485 0.54 11.28 -12.14
C ARG A 485 -0.12 12.65 -12.32
N GLU A 486 0.63 13.65 -12.79
CA GLU A 486 0.12 15.02 -12.99
C GLU A 486 -0.75 15.17 -14.24
N ARG A 487 -0.85 14.16 -15.13
CA ARG A 487 -1.77 14.21 -16.28
C ARG A 487 -3.22 14.43 -15.87
N LEU A 488 -3.61 14.00 -14.67
CA LEU A 488 -4.98 14.14 -14.18
C LEU A 488 -5.25 15.47 -13.45
N LEU A 489 -4.21 16.25 -13.17
CA LEU A 489 -4.35 17.49 -12.41
C LEU A 489 -5.26 18.48 -13.16
N GLY A 490 -6.44 18.74 -12.59
CA GLY A 490 -7.46 19.58 -13.23
C GLY A 490 -8.10 18.97 -14.48
N GLN A 491 -7.91 17.67 -14.74
CA GLN A 491 -8.40 16.95 -15.93
C GLN A 491 -9.26 15.72 -15.58
N TRP A 492 -9.76 15.66 -14.35
CA TRP A 492 -10.59 14.57 -13.89
C TRP A 492 -11.97 14.56 -14.59
N GLY A 493 -12.44 13.38 -14.97
CA GLY A 493 -13.61 13.19 -15.84
C GLY A 493 -13.31 13.40 -17.33
N VAL A 494 -12.05 13.60 -17.72
CA VAL A 494 -11.61 13.80 -19.11
C VAL A 494 -10.49 12.83 -19.47
N VAL A 495 -9.30 12.97 -18.84
CA VAL A 495 -8.14 12.12 -19.17
C VAL A 495 -8.41 10.66 -18.83
N ASP A 496 -8.94 10.46 -17.64
CA ASP A 496 -9.27 9.16 -17.07
C ASP A 496 -10.39 8.47 -17.87
N VAL A 497 -11.39 9.22 -18.35
CA VAL A 497 -12.41 8.74 -19.30
C VAL A 497 -11.80 8.34 -20.65
N ASN A 498 -11.05 9.27 -21.26
CA ASN A 498 -10.50 9.11 -22.61
C ASN A 498 -9.53 7.93 -22.68
N ASP A 499 -8.70 7.74 -21.66
CA ASP A 499 -7.73 6.63 -21.61
C ASP A 499 -8.45 5.28 -21.49
N CYS A 500 -9.53 5.19 -20.70
CA CYS A 500 -10.34 3.97 -20.62
C CYS A 500 -11.02 3.63 -21.96
N CYS A 501 -11.57 4.64 -22.64
CA CYS A 501 -12.14 4.46 -23.98
C CYS A 501 -11.07 4.07 -25.01
N SER A 502 -9.89 4.70 -24.96
CA SER A 502 -8.76 4.38 -25.85
C SER A 502 -8.27 2.95 -25.65
N CYS A 503 -8.22 2.48 -24.40
CA CYS A 503 -7.88 1.10 -24.07
C CYS A 503 -8.88 0.11 -24.70
N ALA A 504 -10.18 0.37 -24.54
CA ALA A 504 -11.22 -0.47 -25.11
C ALA A 504 -11.16 -0.49 -26.65
N ALA A 505 -11.01 0.68 -27.29
CA ALA A 505 -10.86 0.79 -28.73
C ALA A 505 -9.64 0.02 -29.24
N PHE A 506 -8.49 0.16 -28.57
CA PHE A 506 -7.27 -0.59 -28.88
C PHE A 506 -7.48 -2.11 -28.83
N LEU A 507 -8.19 -2.62 -27.82
CA LEU A 507 -8.49 -4.05 -27.70
C LEU A 507 -9.47 -4.55 -28.79
N VAL A 508 -10.40 -3.70 -29.24
CA VAL A 508 -11.31 -4.01 -30.36
C VAL A 508 -10.56 -4.03 -31.68
N GLU A 509 -9.76 -3.00 -31.97
CA GLU A 509 -8.98 -2.86 -33.21
C GLU A 509 -7.95 -3.97 -33.39
N THR A 510 -7.35 -4.43 -32.28
CA THR A 510 -6.43 -5.58 -32.27
C THR A 510 -7.15 -6.94 -32.32
N GLY A 511 -8.48 -6.93 -32.43
CA GLY A 511 -9.31 -8.14 -32.60
C GLY A 511 -9.34 -9.04 -31.36
N ARG A 512 -9.10 -8.48 -30.17
CA ARG A 512 -9.05 -9.24 -28.91
C ARG A 512 -10.41 -9.39 -28.25
N VAL A 513 -11.31 -8.45 -28.48
CA VAL A 513 -12.65 -8.39 -27.84
C VAL A 513 -13.72 -7.98 -28.86
N ASP A 514 -14.98 -8.20 -28.50
CA ASP A 514 -16.14 -7.79 -29.29
C ASP A 514 -16.51 -6.32 -29.04
N GLY A 515 -16.37 -5.48 -30.07
CA GLY A 515 -16.68 -4.05 -30.00
C GLY A 515 -18.16 -3.71 -29.81
N GLN A 516 -19.07 -4.68 -29.89
CA GLN A 516 -20.50 -4.49 -29.61
C GLN A 516 -20.89 -4.95 -28.20
N ARG A 517 -19.95 -5.49 -27.41
CA ARG A 517 -20.20 -6.03 -26.06
C ARG A 517 -19.15 -5.53 -25.06
N LEU A 518 -19.12 -4.22 -24.84
CA LEU A 518 -18.23 -3.59 -23.87
C LEU A 518 -19.03 -3.10 -22.66
N CYS A 519 -18.49 -3.35 -21.48
CA CYS A 519 -19.04 -2.92 -20.20
C CYS A 519 -17.97 -2.20 -19.39
N VAL A 520 -18.39 -1.34 -18.48
CA VAL A 520 -17.50 -0.61 -17.58
C VAL A 520 -17.89 -0.85 -16.13
N THR A 521 -16.89 -0.91 -15.25
CA THR A 521 -17.03 -1.03 -13.80
C THR A 521 -15.93 -0.22 -13.10
N GLY A 522 -16.13 0.10 -11.82
CA GLY A 522 -15.16 0.86 -11.03
C GLY A 522 -15.55 0.90 -9.55
N VAL A 523 -14.65 1.40 -8.72
CA VAL A 523 -14.85 1.53 -7.26
C VAL A 523 -14.66 2.97 -6.79
N CYS A 524 -15.24 3.29 -5.63
CA CYS A 524 -15.11 4.61 -4.98
C CYS A 524 -15.64 5.77 -5.86
N TRP A 525 -14.96 6.92 -5.83
CA TRP A 525 -15.38 8.19 -6.42
C TRP A 525 -15.67 8.11 -7.93
N TRP A 526 -15.00 7.19 -8.63
CA TRP A 526 -15.15 6.98 -10.06
C TRP A 526 -16.58 6.61 -10.48
N ILE A 527 -17.32 5.93 -9.61
CA ILE A 527 -18.72 5.52 -9.85
C ILE A 527 -19.62 6.75 -10.13
N HIS A 528 -19.37 7.88 -9.47
CA HIS A 528 -20.17 9.09 -9.64
C HIS A 528 -19.81 9.89 -10.91
N ASN A 529 -18.52 10.10 -11.19
CA ASN A 529 -18.13 10.99 -12.29
C ASN A 529 -18.18 10.34 -13.67
N PHE A 530 -17.82 9.05 -13.81
CA PHE A 530 -17.85 8.41 -15.13
C PHE A 530 -19.27 8.22 -15.65
N SER A 531 -20.21 7.89 -14.76
CA SER A 531 -21.62 7.84 -15.12
C SER A 531 -22.09 9.20 -15.65
N LEU A 532 -21.77 10.30 -14.96
CA LEU A 532 -22.05 11.68 -15.40
C LEU A 532 -21.35 12.08 -16.72
N SER A 533 -20.07 11.78 -16.89
CA SER A 533 -19.29 12.14 -18.09
C SER A 533 -19.74 11.36 -19.34
N CYS A 534 -20.08 10.07 -19.20
CA CYS A 534 -20.64 9.29 -20.31
C CYS A 534 -22.00 9.82 -20.79
N PHE A 535 -22.78 10.51 -19.94
CA PHE A 535 -24.00 11.20 -20.38
C PHE A 535 -23.72 12.47 -21.20
N GLN A 536 -22.53 13.07 -21.09
CA GLN A 536 -22.17 14.31 -21.78
C GLN A 536 -21.44 14.09 -23.12
N THR A 537 -20.91 12.90 -23.34
CA THR A 537 -20.23 12.50 -24.58
C THR A 537 -21.15 11.63 -25.46
N ASP A 538 -20.94 11.59 -26.79
CA ASP A 538 -21.59 10.64 -27.74
C ASP A 538 -21.26 9.14 -27.47
N LEU A 539 -20.77 8.81 -26.27
CA LEU A 539 -20.36 7.47 -25.82
C LEU A 539 -21.54 6.56 -25.41
N GLN A 540 -22.79 7.03 -25.48
CA GLN A 540 -23.99 6.25 -25.13
C GLN A 540 -24.13 4.93 -25.92
N GLY A 541 -23.40 4.77 -27.04
CA GLY A 541 -23.43 3.57 -27.87
C GLY A 541 -22.39 2.48 -27.55
N TRP A 542 -21.40 2.74 -26.67
CA TRP A 542 -20.24 1.84 -26.52
C TRP A 542 -20.26 1.00 -25.25
N PHE A 543 -20.82 1.48 -24.13
CA PHE A 543 -20.70 0.82 -22.83
C PHE A 543 -22.04 0.56 -22.14
N ILE A 544 -22.19 -0.65 -21.59
CA ILE A 544 -23.22 -0.98 -20.60
C ILE A 544 -22.60 -0.86 -19.20
N PHE A 545 -23.28 -0.18 -18.28
CA PHE A 545 -22.83 -0.02 -16.89
C PHE A 545 -23.19 -1.25 -16.06
N ILE A 546 -22.20 -1.85 -15.42
CA ILE A 546 -22.39 -2.96 -14.48
C ILE A 546 -21.97 -2.47 -13.09
N TRP A 547 -22.91 -2.55 -12.14
CA TRP A 547 -22.73 -2.17 -10.75
C TRP A 547 -22.31 -3.40 -9.95
N ASP A 548 -21.15 -3.37 -9.30
CA ASP A 548 -20.82 -4.33 -8.25
C ASP A 548 -21.42 -3.81 -6.95
N SER A 549 -22.36 -4.56 -6.36
CA SER A 549 -23.06 -4.21 -5.11
C SER A 549 -22.43 -4.87 -3.90
#